data_AF-A0A2D4G5X2-F1
#
_entry.id   AF-A0A2D4G5X2-F1
#
_cell.length_a   1.000
_cell.length_b   1.000
_cell.length_c   1.000
_cell.angle_alpha   90.00
_cell.angle_beta   90.00
_cell.angle_gamma   90.00
#
_symmetry.space_group_name_H-M   'P 1'
#
loop_
_entity.id
_entity.type
_entity.pdbx_description
1 polymer ?
#
loop_
_entity_poly.entity_id
_entity_poly.type
_entity_poly.pdbx_seq_one_letter_code
_entity_poly.pdbx_strand_id
1 'polypeptide(L)'
;KGRQMWMKYLAREDSRIGDLFVGQLKSCLTCSSCGYCSTAFDPFWDLSLPIAKKSYGEVNLIDCMRLFTKEDVLDGDEKPTCCHCKARTKCMKKFSIQRFPKILVLHLKRFSEARMRSSKLTTFVNFPLKDLDLREFASQNCNHAIYNLYAISNHSGTTMGGHYTAYCK
;
A
#
# COMPACT_ATOMS: atom_id res chain seq x y z
N LYS A 1 -12.08 8.59 -15.32
CA LYS A 1 -11.50 7.22 -15.30
C LYS A 1 -11.63 6.53 -13.94
N GLY A 2 -11.03 7.01 -12.84
CA GLY A 2 -11.11 6.34 -11.52
C GLY A 2 -12.54 6.08 -11.01
N ARG A 3 -13.43 7.08 -11.09
CA ARG A 3 -14.86 6.92 -10.74
C ARG A 3 -15.56 5.85 -11.57
N GLN A 4 -15.26 5.73 -12.87
CA GLN A 4 -15.88 4.70 -13.72
C GLN A 4 -15.42 3.30 -13.35
N MET A 5 -14.13 3.11 -13.04
CA MET A 5 -13.62 1.81 -12.56
C MET A 5 -14.21 1.44 -11.21
N TRP A 6 -14.47 2.43 -10.34
CA TRP A 6 -15.18 2.21 -9.09
C TRP A 6 -16.61 1.71 -9.30
N MET A 7 -17.37 2.33 -10.20
CA MET A 7 -18.73 1.86 -10.49
C MET A 7 -18.75 0.46 -11.10
N LYS A 8 -17.75 0.11 -11.92
CA LYS A 8 -17.59 -1.25 -12.45
C LYS A 8 -17.29 -2.27 -11.35
N TYR A 9 -16.51 -1.89 -10.35
CA TYR A 9 -16.24 -2.72 -9.18
C TYR A 9 -17.52 -2.93 -8.35
N LEU A 10 -18.22 -1.84 -7.99
CA LEU A 10 -19.46 -1.91 -7.22
C LEU A 10 -20.58 -2.67 -7.94
N ALA A 11 -20.63 -2.66 -9.28
CA ALA A 11 -21.60 -3.48 -10.02
C ALA A 11 -21.43 -5.00 -9.83
N ARG A 12 -20.32 -5.44 -9.23
CA ARG A 12 -20.00 -6.84 -8.95
C ARG A 12 -19.91 -7.12 -7.44
N GLU A 13 -19.35 -6.16 -6.71
CA GLU A 13 -19.04 -6.26 -5.28
C GLU A 13 -19.69 -5.08 -4.53
N ASP A 14 -20.94 -5.25 -4.11
CA ASP A 14 -21.68 -4.27 -3.33
C ASP A 14 -22.22 -4.93 -2.06
N SER A 15 -21.48 -4.73 -0.96
CA SER A 15 -21.81 -5.33 0.33
C SER A 15 -21.53 -4.38 1.47
N ARG A 16 -22.16 -4.65 2.63
CA ARG A 16 -21.91 -3.88 3.85
C ARG A 16 -20.46 -3.97 4.34
N ILE A 17 -19.74 -5.03 3.99
CA ILE A 17 -18.31 -5.15 4.30
C ILE A 17 -17.51 -4.23 3.37
N GLY A 18 -17.87 -4.18 2.08
CA GLY A 18 -17.28 -3.25 1.11
C GLY A 18 -17.45 -1.79 1.55
N ASP A 19 -18.65 -1.40 1.98
CA ASP A 19 -18.96 -0.06 2.52
C ASP A 19 -17.99 0.45 3.58
N LEU A 20 -17.37 -0.48 4.33
CA LEU A 20 -16.49 -0.20 5.44
C LEU A 20 -15.02 -0.25 5.03
N PHE A 21 -14.61 -1.33 4.36
CA PHE A 21 -13.20 -1.66 4.20
C PHE A 21 -12.63 -1.36 2.82
N VAL A 22 -13.46 -1.21 1.78
CA VAL A 22 -12.91 -1.09 0.42
C VAL A 22 -12.50 0.35 0.09
N GLY A 23 -11.23 0.52 -0.26
CA GLY A 23 -10.67 1.73 -0.84
C GLY A 23 -10.31 1.53 -2.31
N GLN A 24 -9.72 2.56 -2.93
CA GLN A 24 -9.23 2.48 -4.32
C GLN A 24 -7.83 3.08 -4.41
N LEU A 25 -6.87 2.31 -4.93
CA LEU A 25 -5.55 2.79 -5.31
C LEU A 25 -5.57 3.30 -6.75
N LYS A 26 -4.70 4.27 -7.04
CA LYS A 26 -4.30 4.67 -8.39
C LYS A 26 -2.86 4.26 -8.59
N SER A 27 -2.61 3.42 -9.58
CA SER A 27 -1.29 2.99 -10.03
C SER A 27 -0.95 3.72 -11.32
N CYS A 28 0.16 4.46 -11.33
CA CYS A 28 0.71 5.11 -12.52
C CYS A 28 1.96 4.37 -12.96
N LEU A 29 2.00 3.92 -14.21
CA LEU A 29 3.16 3.31 -14.85
C LEU A 29 3.61 4.19 -16.02
N THR A 30 4.69 4.93 -15.82
CA THR A 30 5.23 5.89 -16.80
C THR A 30 6.41 5.27 -17.53
N CYS A 31 6.30 5.14 -18.86
CA CYS A 31 7.41 4.68 -19.70
C CYS A 31 8.48 5.76 -19.79
N SER A 32 9.74 5.42 -19.45
CA SER A 32 10.85 6.37 -19.51
C SER A 32 11.31 6.66 -20.94
N SER A 33 10.92 5.85 -21.93
CA SER A 33 11.29 6.03 -23.34
C SER A 33 10.36 6.96 -24.11
N CYS A 34 9.04 6.84 -23.92
CA CYS A 34 8.04 7.65 -24.65
C CYS A 34 7.21 8.59 -23.77
N GLY A 35 7.39 8.55 -22.45
CA GLY A 35 6.63 9.37 -21.51
C GLY A 35 5.17 8.94 -21.28
N TYR A 36 4.66 7.95 -22.02
CA TYR A 36 3.28 7.48 -21.83
C TYR A 36 3.07 6.97 -20.41
N CYS A 37 2.04 7.51 -19.74
CA CYS A 37 1.63 7.12 -18.39
C CYS A 37 0.35 6.27 -18.46
N SER A 38 0.49 4.97 -18.26
CA SER A 38 -0.65 4.07 -18.08
C SER A 38 -1.16 4.19 -16.64
N THR A 39 -2.47 4.40 -16.47
CA THR A 39 -3.09 4.49 -15.14
C THR A 39 -4.08 3.35 -14.92
N ALA A 40 -3.90 2.60 -13.84
CA ALA A 40 -4.85 1.60 -13.35
C ALA A 40 -5.47 2.04 -12.02
N PHE A 41 -6.66 1.51 -11.71
CA PHE A 41 -7.40 1.80 -10.48
C PHE A 41 -7.85 0.51 -9.83
N ASP A 42 -7.22 0.18 -8.71
CA ASP A 42 -7.34 -1.14 -8.08
C ASP A 42 -8.09 -1.01 -6.75
N PRO A 43 -9.17 -1.79 -6.51
CA PRO A 43 -9.78 -1.85 -5.19
C PRO A 43 -8.81 -2.50 -4.19
N PHE A 44 -8.82 -2.04 -2.94
CA PHE A 44 -8.05 -2.66 -1.86
C PHE A 44 -8.90 -2.75 -0.59
N TRP A 45 -8.65 -3.79 0.21
CA TRP A 45 -9.34 -4.03 1.49
C TRP A 45 -8.42 -3.77 2.69
N ASP A 46 -7.12 -3.92 2.47
CA ASP A 46 -6.04 -3.57 3.37
C ASP A 46 -4.85 -3.02 2.57
N LEU A 47 -3.90 -2.38 3.25
CA LEU A 47 -2.61 -2.01 2.66
C LEU A 47 -1.49 -2.78 3.35
N SER A 48 -0.84 -3.64 2.57
CA SER A 48 0.33 -4.39 3.01
C SER A 48 1.60 -3.57 2.80
N LEU A 49 2.09 -2.94 3.87
CA LEU A 49 3.19 -1.98 3.88
C LEU A 49 4.56 -2.66 4.06
N PRO A 50 5.54 -2.37 3.20
CA PRO A 50 6.93 -2.73 3.47
C PRO A 50 7.45 -1.95 4.68
N ILE A 51 8.27 -2.60 5.50
CA ILE A 51 8.89 -1.94 6.66
C ILE A 51 10.12 -1.17 6.20
N ALA A 52 10.11 0.15 6.41
CA ALA A 52 11.24 0.99 6.08
C ALA A 52 12.48 0.60 6.91
N LYS A 53 13.66 0.70 6.28
CA LYS A 53 14.95 0.53 6.94
C LYS A 53 15.60 1.91 7.09
N LYS A 54 15.96 2.27 8.31
CA LYS A 54 16.69 3.50 8.61
C LYS A 54 18.01 3.17 9.29
N SER A 55 19.07 3.88 8.90
CA SER A 55 20.38 3.77 9.55
C SER A 55 20.42 4.49 10.89
N TYR A 56 19.61 5.54 11.06
CA TYR A 56 19.50 6.34 12.28
C TYR A 56 18.04 6.76 12.51
N GLY A 57 17.63 6.81 13.78
CA GLY A 57 16.29 7.21 14.21
C GLY A 57 15.24 6.10 14.13
N GLU A 58 14.06 6.39 14.67
CA GLU A 58 12.94 5.45 14.72
C GLU A 58 12.23 5.33 13.36
N VAL A 59 11.71 4.12 13.09
CA VAL A 59 10.83 3.86 11.94
C VAL A 59 9.40 4.19 12.37
N ASN A 60 8.76 5.10 11.64
CA ASN A 60 7.36 5.47 11.85
C ASN A 60 6.48 4.84 10.78
N LEU A 61 5.19 4.69 11.06
CA LEU A 61 4.19 4.21 10.11
C LEU A 61 4.18 5.01 8.80
N ILE A 62 4.37 6.33 8.91
CA ILE A 62 4.48 7.23 7.76
C ILE A 62 5.68 6.88 6.88
N ASP A 63 6.80 6.39 7.43
CA ASP A 63 7.94 5.95 6.63
C ASP A 63 7.60 4.70 5.80
N CYS A 64 6.83 3.77 6.38
CA CYS A 64 6.34 2.58 5.68
C CYS A 64 5.33 2.95 4.58
N MET A 65 4.44 3.91 4.84
CA MET A 65 3.50 4.45 3.85
C MET A 65 4.25 5.14 2.69
N ARG A 66 5.25 5.97 3.00
CA ARG A 66 6.13 6.59 1.99
C ARG A 66 6.84 5.56 1.14
N LEU A 67 7.34 4.48 1.75
CA LEU A 67 7.97 3.40 1.01
C LEU A 67 6.97 2.67 0.10
N PHE A 68 5.73 2.47 0.55
CA PHE A 68 4.65 1.88 -0.25
C PHE A 68 4.26 2.75 -1.46
N THR A 69 4.17 4.07 -1.29
CA THR A 69 3.80 5.02 -2.36
C THR A 69 5.01 5.59 -3.11
N LYS A 70 6.23 5.16 -2.77
CA LYS A 70 7.45 5.62 -3.41
C LYS A 70 7.37 5.30 -4.89
N GLU A 71 7.91 6.18 -5.70
CA GLU A 71 8.16 5.86 -7.09
C GLU A 71 9.24 4.77 -7.17
N ASP A 72 8.86 3.67 -7.81
CA ASP A 72 9.71 2.51 -8.01
C ASP A 72 10.13 2.42 -9.46
N VAL A 73 11.40 2.05 -9.68
CA VAL A 73 11.99 1.99 -11.01
C VAL A 73 12.04 0.54 -11.45
N LEU A 74 11.22 0.21 -12.45
CA LEU A 74 11.19 -1.10 -13.08
C LEU A 74 12.18 -1.12 -14.24
N ASP A 75 13.33 -1.75 -14.01
CA ASP A 75 14.45 -1.86 -14.95
C ASP A 75 15.05 -3.28 -14.90
N GLY A 76 16.05 -3.56 -15.75
CA GLY A 76 16.64 -4.90 -15.85
C GLY A 76 15.60 -5.98 -16.18
N ASP A 77 15.55 -7.03 -15.35
CA ASP A 77 14.64 -8.16 -15.50
C ASP A 77 13.16 -7.79 -15.22
N GLU A 78 12.91 -6.70 -14.50
CA GLU A 78 11.57 -6.22 -14.11
C GLU A 78 10.95 -5.29 -15.16
N LYS A 79 11.63 -5.02 -16.29
CA LYS A 79 11.13 -4.13 -17.35
C LYS A 79 9.77 -4.59 -17.87
N PRO A 80 8.69 -3.79 -17.74
CA PRO A 80 7.42 -4.10 -18.35
C PRO A 80 7.44 -3.79 -19.86
N THR A 81 6.51 -4.40 -20.60
CA THR A 81 6.30 -4.08 -22.01
C THR A 81 5.44 -2.82 -22.14
N CYS A 82 6.00 -1.76 -22.72
CA CYS A 82 5.24 -0.55 -23.01
C CYS A 82 4.27 -0.78 -24.18
N CYS A 83 2.99 -0.48 -23.98
CA CYS A 83 1.97 -0.66 -25.00
C CYS A 83 2.08 0.33 -26.19
N HIS A 84 2.78 1.45 -26.03
CA HIS A 84 3.07 2.41 -27.09
C HIS A 84 4.35 2.06 -27.86
N CYS A 85 5.44 1.75 -27.15
CA CYS A 85 6.72 1.38 -27.77
C CYS A 85 6.73 -0.05 -28.33
N LYS A 86 5.79 -0.91 -27.88
CA LYS A 86 5.75 -2.35 -28.18
C LYS A 86 7.05 -3.09 -27.81
N ALA A 87 7.76 -2.60 -26.80
CA ALA A 87 9.04 -3.13 -26.35
C ALA A 87 9.16 -3.11 -24.82
N ARG A 88 10.06 -3.93 -24.27
CA ARG A 88 10.40 -3.90 -22.85
C ARG A 88 11.25 -2.67 -22.55
N THR A 89 10.73 -1.75 -21.76
CA THR A 89 11.37 -0.46 -21.47
C THR A 89 11.44 -0.22 -19.97
N LYS A 90 12.42 0.59 -19.55
CA LYS A 90 12.43 1.13 -18.20
C LYS A 90 11.15 1.92 -17.95
N CYS A 91 10.52 1.69 -16.79
CA CYS A 91 9.31 2.40 -16.39
C CYS A 91 9.39 2.83 -14.92
N MET A 92 8.70 3.91 -14.57
CA MET A 92 8.47 4.34 -13.20
C MET A 92 7.06 3.96 -12.78
N LYS A 93 6.93 3.23 -11.67
CA LYS A 93 5.66 2.83 -11.07
C LYS A 93 5.43 3.63 -9.79
N LYS A 94 4.25 4.21 -9.62
CA LYS A 94 3.88 4.96 -8.41
C LYS A 94 2.45 4.69 -7.99
N PHE A 95 2.23 4.51 -6.69
CA PHE A 95 0.90 4.41 -6.11
C PHE A 95 0.47 5.71 -5.43
N SER A 96 -0.84 5.95 -5.44
CA SER A 96 -1.51 6.94 -4.59
C SER A 96 -2.92 6.44 -4.23
N ILE A 97 -3.50 6.95 -3.16
CA ILE A 97 -4.83 6.55 -2.71
C ILE A 97 -5.87 7.44 -3.40
N GLN A 98 -6.69 6.84 -4.25
CA GLN A 98 -7.74 7.53 -5.00
C GLN A 98 -9.05 7.61 -4.21
N ARG A 99 -9.32 6.62 -3.34
CA ARG A 99 -10.45 6.60 -2.41
C ARG A 99 -10.01 5.95 -1.10
N PHE A 100 -10.28 6.62 -0.01
CA PHE A 100 -10.03 6.13 1.33
C PHE A 100 -11.22 5.32 1.84
N PRO A 101 -11.00 4.13 2.45
CA PRO A 101 -12.07 3.38 3.10
C PRO A 101 -12.48 4.02 4.43
N LYS A 102 -13.66 3.67 4.96
CA LYS A 102 -14.06 4.14 6.30
C LYS A 102 -13.21 3.48 7.39
N ILE A 103 -12.91 2.20 7.22
CA ILE A 103 -12.02 1.42 8.07
C ILE A 103 -10.78 1.05 7.24
N LEU A 104 -9.64 1.61 7.64
CA LEU A 104 -8.37 1.32 6.99
C LEU A 104 -7.62 0.25 7.78
N VAL A 105 -7.36 -0.89 7.13
CA VAL A 105 -6.52 -1.96 7.68
C VAL A 105 -5.11 -1.79 7.13
N LEU A 106 -4.13 -1.67 8.02
CA LEU A 106 -2.71 -1.56 7.66
C LEU A 106 -1.98 -2.81 8.14
N HIS A 107 -1.47 -3.59 7.19
CA HIS A 107 -0.69 -4.78 7.44
C HIS A 107 0.80 -4.46 7.29
N LEU A 108 1.60 -4.65 8.34
CA LEU A 108 3.06 -4.51 8.26
C LEU A 108 3.67 -5.82 7.75
N LYS A 109 4.36 -5.78 6.60
CA LYS A 109 5.04 -6.94 6.00
C LYS A 109 6.26 -7.38 6.81
N ARG A 110 6.00 -8.01 7.96
CA ARG A 110 7.04 -8.48 8.90
C ARG A 110 7.67 -9.79 8.48
N PHE A 111 7.05 -10.56 7.60
CA PHE A 111 7.55 -11.87 7.21
C PHE A 111 8.20 -11.77 5.83
N SER A 112 9.49 -12.08 5.78
CA SER A 112 10.25 -12.13 4.54
C SER A 112 10.60 -13.58 4.23
N GLU A 113 10.25 -14.04 3.04
CA GLU A 113 10.73 -15.30 2.46
C GLU A 113 12.09 -15.04 1.81
N ALA A 114 13.17 -15.13 2.59
CA ALA A 114 14.50 -15.22 1.99
C ALA A 114 14.72 -16.65 1.49
N ARG A 115 15.44 -16.81 0.37
CA ARG A 115 15.68 -18.11 -0.32
C ARG A 115 16.17 -19.24 0.59
N MET A 116 16.84 -18.91 1.70
CA MET A 116 17.41 -19.90 2.63
C MET A 116 16.68 -19.99 3.98
N ARG A 117 16.16 -18.88 4.51
CA ARG A 117 15.51 -18.89 5.83
C ARG A 117 14.51 -17.74 5.94
N SER A 118 13.24 -18.07 6.14
CA SER A 118 12.23 -17.07 6.46
C SER A 118 12.57 -16.42 7.79
N SER A 119 12.52 -15.09 7.83
CA SER A 119 12.76 -14.32 9.06
C SER A 119 11.63 -13.33 9.33
N LYS A 120 11.40 -13.05 10.62
CA LYS A 120 10.44 -12.05 11.08
C LYS A 120 11.18 -10.75 11.39
N LEU A 121 10.74 -9.65 10.78
CA LEU A 121 11.17 -8.30 11.09
C LEU A 121 10.55 -7.85 12.42
N THR A 122 11.38 -7.76 13.45
CA THR A 122 11.01 -7.29 14.79
C THR A 122 11.16 -5.77 14.95
N THR A 123 11.48 -5.04 13.88
CA THR A 123 11.59 -3.58 13.87
C THR A 123 10.39 -2.93 14.52
N PHE A 124 10.64 -2.11 15.55
CA PHE A 124 9.61 -1.28 16.15
C PHE A 124 9.15 -0.24 15.12
N VAL A 125 7.85 -0.18 14.88
CA VAL A 125 7.24 0.80 13.98
C VAL A 125 6.36 1.67 14.86
N ASN A 126 6.75 2.93 15.05
CA ASN A 126 5.98 3.89 15.80
C ASN A 126 4.74 4.31 14.99
N PHE A 127 3.55 4.26 15.60
CA PHE A 127 2.29 4.63 14.95
C PHE A 127 1.44 5.48 15.91
N PRO A 128 0.75 6.51 15.40
CA PRO A 128 -0.08 7.36 16.24
C PRO A 128 -1.39 6.66 16.62
N LEU A 129 -1.88 6.90 17.84
CA LEU A 129 -3.20 6.41 18.28
C LEU A 129 -4.35 7.28 17.77
N LYS A 130 -4.07 8.55 17.48
CA LYS A 130 -5.03 9.53 16.97
C LYS A 130 -4.41 10.35 15.85
N ASP A 131 -5.26 10.92 15.02
CA ASP A 131 -4.92 11.95 14.04
C ASP A 131 -3.85 11.51 13.01
N LEU A 132 -3.92 10.25 12.57
CA LEU A 132 -3.11 9.76 11.45
C LEU A 132 -3.58 10.43 10.15
N ASP A 133 -2.90 11.51 9.74
CA ASP A 133 -3.16 12.21 8.48
C ASP A 133 -2.47 11.50 7.30
N LEU A 134 -3.26 11.04 6.34
CA LEU A 134 -2.78 10.35 5.12
C LEU A 134 -2.84 11.21 3.86
N ARG A 135 -3.00 12.54 3.99
CA ARG A 135 -3.08 13.49 2.87
C ARG A 135 -1.90 13.41 1.90
N GLU A 136 -0.69 13.17 2.40
CA GLU A 136 0.53 13.02 1.58
C GLU A 136 0.38 11.90 0.52
N PHE A 137 -0.43 10.89 0.81
CA PHE A 137 -0.58 9.69 -0.02
C PHE A 137 -1.80 9.75 -0.95
N ALA A 138 -2.62 10.80 -0.86
CA ALA A 138 -3.83 10.96 -1.65
C ALA A 138 -3.51 11.29 -3.12
N SER A 139 -4.32 10.79 -4.05
CA SER A 139 -4.30 11.28 -5.44
C SER A 139 -4.72 12.75 -5.50
N GLN A 140 -4.23 13.48 -6.51
CA GLN A 140 -4.62 14.88 -6.77
C GLN A 140 -6.15 15.04 -6.80
N ASN A 141 -6.67 16.09 -6.14
CA ASN A 141 -8.11 16.41 -6.02
C ASN A 141 -8.95 15.35 -5.29
N CYS A 142 -8.35 14.54 -4.43
CA CYS A 142 -9.07 13.65 -3.52
C CYS A 142 -9.22 14.30 -2.14
N ASN A 143 -10.36 14.08 -1.48
CA ASN A 143 -10.49 14.37 -0.04
C ASN A 143 -9.44 13.55 0.72
N HIS A 144 -8.79 14.19 1.69
CA HIS A 144 -7.89 13.47 2.60
C HIS A 144 -8.68 12.78 3.70
N ALA A 145 -8.05 11.79 4.34
CA ALA A 145 -8.62 11.08 5.48
C ALA A 145 -7.65 11.16 6.66
N ILE A 146 -8.24 11.37 7.84
CA ILE A 146 -7.56 11.35 9.14
C ILE A 146 -8.13 10.17 9.91
N TYR A 147 -7.28 9.30 10.45
CA TYR A 147 -7.70 8.08 11.14
C TYR A 147 -7.27 8.06 12.60
N ASN A 148 -8.13 7.47 13.43
CA ASN A 148 -7.82 7.12 14.82
C ASN A 148 -7.72 5.60 14.94
N LEU A 149 -6.73 5.12 15.68
CA LEU A 149 -6.54 3.69 15.92
C LEU A 149 -7.58 3.18 16.92
N TYR A 150 -8.20 2.04 16.60
CA TYR A 150 -9.16 1.38 17.49
C TYR A 150 -8.83 -0.09 17.77
N ALA A 151 -8.03 -0.75 16.92
CA ALA A 151 -7.64 -2.13 17.11
C ALA A 151 -6.24 -2.43 16.55
N ILE A 152 -5.54 -3.38 17.16
CA ILE A 152 -4.24 -3.90 16.72
C ILE A 152 -4.25 -5.42 16.89
N SER A 153 -3.79 -6.15 15.87
CA SER A 153 -3.42 -7.57 16.00
C SER A 153 -1.91 -7.68 16.17
N ASN A 154 -1.48 -8.18 17.32
CA ASN A 154 -0.08 -8.35 17.68
C ASN A 154 0.33 -9.81 17.49
N HIS A 155 1.52 -10.02 16.96
CA HIS A 155 2.11 -11.36 16.83
C HIS A 155 3.41 -11.44 17.62
N SER A 156 3.51 -12.41 18.54
CA SER A 156 4.74 -12.78 19.25
C SER A 156 5.24 -14.14 18.76
N GLY A 157 6.55 -14.30 18.57
CA GLY A 157 7.13 -15.53 18.00
C GLY A 157 7.80 -15.32 16.64
N THR A 158 7.99 -16.41 15.91
CA THR A 158 8.79 -16.50 14.67
C THR A 158 7.91 -16.69 13.43
N THR A 159 8.52 -16.82 12.25
CA THR A 159 7.83 -17.20 11.00
C THR A 159 7.17 -18.57 11.05
N MET A 160 7.66 -19.48 11.89
CA MET A 160 7.23 -20.88 11.94
C MET A 160 6.24 -21.19 13.06
N GLY A 161 6.03 -20.23 13.97
CA GLY A 161 5.14 -20.41 15.11
C GLY A 161 5.19 -19.23 16.05
N GLY A 162 4.06 -18.97 16.69
CA GLY A 162 3.88 -17.82 17.57
C GLY A 162 2.47 -17.75 18.16
N HIS A 163 2.15 -16.59 18.73
CA HIS A 163 0.89 -16.32 19.40
C HIS A 163 0.36 -14.95 18.97
N TYR A 164 -0.95 -14.88 18.72
CA TYR A 164 -1.64 -13.66 18.34
C TYR A 164 -2.46 -13.12 19.53
N THR A 165 -2.34 -11.82 19.78
CA THR A 165 -3.19 -11.10 20.75
C THR A 165 -3.80 -9.87 20.09
N ALA A 166 -4.87 -9.34 20.66
CA ALA A 166 -5.50 -8.13 20.17
C ALA A 166 -5.54 -7.05 21.26
N TYR A 167 -5.27 -5.81 20.87
CA TYR A 167 -5.62 -4.64 21.67
C TYR A 167 -6.76 -3.93 20.97
N CYS A 168 -7.87 -3.73 21.67
CA CYS A 168 -9.07 -3.07 21.17
C CYS A 168 -9.45 -1.95 22.15
N LYS A 169 -9.88 -0.81 21.62
CA LYS A 169 -10.39 0.33 22.39
C LYS A 169 -11.89 0.22 22.62
#